data_AF-A0A3M8CMZ4-F1
#
_entry.id   AF-A0A3M8CMZ4-F1
#
_cell.length_a   1.000
_cell.length_b   1.000
_cell.length_c   1.000
_cell.angle_alpha   90.00
_cell.angle_beta   90.00
_cell.angle_gamma   90.00
#
_symmetry.space_group_name_H-M   'P 1'
#
loop_
_entity.id
_entity.type
_entity.pdbx_description
1 polymer ?
#
loop_
_entity_poly.entity_id
_entity_poly.type
_entity_poly.pdbx_seq_one_letter_code
_entity_poly.pdbx_strand_id
1 'polypeptide(L)' 'MGQVILTLFVAYGIVIGGAVVGGIGAFLTEKAPLIVMRDLAVQLKIWGLVGALGGTFDSFLQIEKILSLNFSPVIYQLI' A
#
# COMPACT_ATOMS: atom_id res chain seq x y z
N MET A 1 5.30 -16.60 -15.47
CA MET A 1 3.98 -16.11 -15.92
C MET A 1 2.90 -16.16 -14.83
N GLY A 2 2.70 -17.26 -14.09
CA GLY A 2 1.65 -17.34 -13.06
C GLY A 2 1.69 -16.28 -11.94
N GLN A 3 2.87 -15.87 -11.50
CA GLN A 3 3.04 -14.87 -10.43
C GLN A 3 2.52 -13.48 -10.80
N VAL A 4 2.65 -13.08 -12.07
CA VAL A 4 2.17 -11.77 -12.56
C VAL A 4 0.64 -11.73 -12.56
N ILE A 5 0.02 -12.85 -12.91
CA ILE A 5 -1.44 -12.98 -12.94
C ILE A 5 -1.99 -12.92 -11.52
N LEU A 6 -1.37 -13.63 -10.57
CA LEU A 6 -1.77 -13.56 -9.16
C LEU A 6 -1.64 -12.15 -8.59
N THR A 7 -0.50 -11.48 -8.81
CA THR A 7 -0.28 -10.12 -8.32
C THR A 7 -1.23 -9.10 -8.95
N LEU A 8 -1.58 -9.26 -10.24
CA LEU A 8 -2.62 -8.48 -10.90
C LEU A 8 -3.98 -8.65 -10.21
N PHE A 9 -4.41 -9.89 -9.97
CA PHE A 9 -5.69 -10.17 -9.33
C PHE A 9 -5.75 -9.69 -7.88
N VAL A 10 -4.64 -9.77 -7.14
CA VAL A 10 -4.54 -9.24 -5.78
C VAL A 10 -4.67 -7.71 -5.78
N ALA A 11 -3.87 -7.01 -6.60
CA ALA A 11 -3.96 -5.55 -6.69
C ALA A 11 -5.36 -5.09 -7.13
N TYR A 12 -5.94 -5.77 -8.13
CA TYR A 12 -7.27 -5.49 -8.63
C TYR A 12 -8.35 -5.73 -7.57
N GLY A 13 -8.25 -6.82 -6.82
CA GLY A 13 -9.17 -7.14 -5.73
C GLY A 13 -9.16 -6.11 -4.61
N ILE A 14 -7.98 -5.59 -4.25
CA ILE A 14 -7.85 -4.53 -3.23
C ILE A 14 -8.54 -3.24 -3.69
N VAL A 15 -8.28 -2.82 -4.94
CA VAL A 15 -8.85 -1.57 -5.47
C VAL A 15 -10.36 -1.66 -5.65
N ILE A 16 -10.86 -2.73 -6.30
CA ILE A 16 -12.31 -2.90 -6.53
C ILE A 16 -13.04 -3.20 -5.22
N GLY A 17 -12.53 -4.14 -4.42
CA GLY A 17 -13.16 -4.54 -3.17
C GLY A 17 -13.25 -3.37 -2.20
N GLY A 18 -12.14 -2.64 -1.98
CA GLY A 18 -12.12 -1.49 -1.08
C GLY A 18 -12.98 -0.33 -1.58
N ALA A 19 -13.01 -0.06 -2.89
CA ALA A 19 -13.87 0.98 -3.44
C ALA A 19 -15.36 0.61 -3.31
N VAL A 20 -15.75 -0.62 -3.66
CA VAL A 20 -17.16 -1.06 -3.59
C VAL A 20 -17.66 -1.11 -2.15
N VAL A 21 -16.92 -1.77 -1.26
CA VAL A 21 -17.30 -1.88 0.16
C VAL A 21 -17.26 -0.51 0.84
N GLY A 22 -16.27 0.34 0.52
CA GLY A 22 -16.21 1.70 1.02
C GLY A 22 -17.34 2.60 0.51
N GLY A 23 -17.83 2.36 -0.71
CA GLY A 23 -19.04 3.01 -1.25
C GLY A 23 -20.30 2.63 -0.47
N ILE A 24 -20.43 1.37 -0.07
CA ILE A 24 -21.53 0.92 0.82
C ILE A 24 -21.40 1.60 2.20
N GLY A 25 -20.19 1.69 2.75
CA GLY A 25 -19.94 2.44 3.99
C GLY A 25 -20.26 3.93 3.88
N ALA A 26 -20.01 4.55 2.72
CA ALA A 26 -20.38 5.93 2.44
C ALA A 26 -21.90 6.12 2.41
N PHE A 27 -22.62 5.18 1.80
CA PHE A 27 -24.08 5.18 1.79
C PHE A 27 -24.67 5.11 3.20
N LEU A 28 -24.11 4.26 4.07
CA LEU A 28 -24.55 4.14 5.48
C LEU A 28 -24.20 5.37 6.34
N THR A 29 -23.29 6.23 5.87
CA THR A 29 -22.84 7.43 6.60
C THR A 29 -23.35 8.73 5.98
N GLU A 30 -24.38 8.64 5.13
CA GLU A 30 -25.01 9.78 4.44
C GLU A 30 -24.04 10.59 3.56
N LYS A 31 -22.96 9.97 3.10
CA LYS A 31 -22.00 10.57 2.17
C LYS A 31 -22.32 10.16 0.74
N ALA A 32 -21.98 11.02 -0.22
CA ALA A 32 -22.13 10.72 -1.64
C ALA A 32 -21.29 9.49 -2.03
N PRO A 33 -21.92 8.33 -2.33
CA PRO A 33 -21.20 7.06 -2.44
C PRO A 33 -20.25 7.03 -3.65
N LEU A 34 -20.66 7.62 -4.76
CA LEU A 34 -19.84 7.73 -5.98
C LEU A 34 -18.55 8.54 -5.76
N ILE A 35 -18.62 9.61 -4.96
CA ILE A 35 -17.45 10.46 -4.67
C ILE A 35 -16.47 9.66 -3.82
N VAL A 36 -16.96 9.03 -2.75
CA VAL A 36 -16.13 8.22 -1.86
C VAL A 36 -15.52 7.02 -2.59
N MET A 37 -16.29 6.33 -3.44
CA MET A 37 -15.77 5.24 -4.27
C MET A 37 -14.61 5.70 -5.16
N ARG A 38 -14.73 6.86 -5.80
CA ARG A 38 -13.70 7.42 -6.67
C ARG A 38 -12.44 7.78 -5.88
N ASP A 39 -12.60 8.44 -4.73
CA ASP A 39 -11.47 8.87 -3.91
C ASP A 39 -10.74 7.67 -3.29
N LEU A 40 -11.50 6.66 -2.81
CA LEU A 40 -10.95 5.39 -2.35
C LEU A 40 -10.22 4.65 -3.48
N ALA A 41 -10.79 4.60 -4.68
CA ALA A 41 -10.13 3.95 -5.82
C ALA A 41 -8.80 4.61 -6.19
N VAL A 42 -8.59 5.91 -5.91
CA VAL A 42 -7.30 6.58 -6.10
C VAL A 42 -6.32 6.19 -4.99
N GLN A 43 -6.75 6.25 -3.73
CA GLN A 43 -5.91 5.93 -2.57
C GLN A 43 -5.49 4.45 -2.54
N LEU A 44 -6.41 3.55 -2.90
CA LEU A 44 -6.20 2.11 -2.87
C LEU A 44 -5.24 1.60 -3.94
N LYS A 45 -4.85 2.40 -4.94
CA LYS A 45 -3.86 1.97 -5.95
C LYS A 45 -2.50 1.68 -5.30
N ILE A 46 -2.07 2.54 -4.39
CA ILE A 46 -0.80 2.35 -3.66
C ILE A 46 -0.93 1.16 -2.72
N TRP A 47 -2.03 1.06 -1.98
CA TRP A 47 -2.28 -0.09 -1.10
C TRP A 47 -2.42 -1.42 -1.85
N GLY A 48 -2.99 -1.39 -3.06
CA GLY A 48 -3.08 -2.54 -3.96
C GLY A 48 -1.71 -2.97 -4.47
N LEU A 49 -0.83 -2.02 -4.77
CA LEU A 49 0.58 -2.29 -5.11
C LEU A 49 1.30 -2.94 -3.92
N VAL A 50 1.17 -2.38 -2.72
CA VAL A 50 1.78 -2.93 -1.50
C VAL A 50 1.28 -4.35 -1.21
N GLY A 51 -0.03 -4.57 -1.32
CA GLY A 51 -0.61 -5.90 -1.12
C GLY A 51 -0.21 -6.92 -2.19
N ALA A 52 -0.03 -6.49 -3.45
CA ALA A 52 0.46 -7.34 -4.52
C ALA A 52 1.95 -7.67 -4.40
N LEU A 53 2.78 -6.72 -3.94
CA LEU A 53 4.19 -6.97 -3.67
C LEU A 53 4.39 -7.86 -2.43
N GLY A 54 3.47 -7.82 -1.47
CA GLY A 54 3.60 -8.53 -0.20
C GLY A 54 4.86 -8.10 0.56
N GLY A 55 5.36 -8.94 1.48
CA GLY A 55 6.49 -8.65 2.40
C GLY A 55 7.81 -8.16 1.75
N THR A 56 7.91 -8.08 0.43
CA THR A 56 8.97 -7.35 -0.27
C THR A 56 8.93 -5.85 -0.01
N PHE A 57 7.76 -5.23 0.19
CA PHE A 57 7.67 -3.81 0.57
C PHE A 57 8.24 -3.56 1.99
N ASP A 58 8.02 -4.50 2.93
CA ASP A 58 8.68 -4.49 4.24
C ASP A 58 10.20 -4.67 4.13
N SER A 59 10.66 -5.44 3.14
CA SER A 59 12.09 -5.61 2.87
C SER A 59 12.73 -4.31 2.35
N PHE A 60 12.03 -3.55 1.50
CA PHE A 60 12.47 -2.21 1.10
C PHE A 60 12.55 -1.26 2.30
N LEU A 61 11.58 -1.30 3.22
CA LEU A 61 11.61 -0.48 4.44
C LEU A 61 12.76 -0.87 5.39
N GLN A 62 13.10 -2.16 5.47
CA GLN A 62 14.28 -2.63 6.22
C GLN A 62 15.59 -2.18 5.58
N ILE A 63 15.69 -2.21 4.24
CA ILE A 63 16.86 -1.69 3.51
C ILE A 63 17.04 -0.20 3.78
N GLU A 64 15.95 0.57 3.76
CA GLU A 64 15.97 2.01 4.08
C GLU A 64 16.46 2.26 5.53
N LYS A 65 15.97 1.47 6.50
CA LYS A 65 16.43 1.53 7.89
C LYS A 65 17.92 1.18 8.02
N ILE A 66 18.39 0.10 7.40
CA ILE A 66 19.81 -0.31 7.45
C ILE A 66 20.71 0.76 6.82
N LEU A 67 20.30 1.31 5.67
CA LEU A 67 21.01 2.38 4.98
C LEU A 67 21.02 3.68 5.81
N SER A 68 19.96 3.94 6.57
CA SER A 68 19.82 5.12 7.44
C SER A 68 20.55 5.00 8.79
N LEU A 69 20.80 3.80 9.32
CA LEU A 69 21.18 3.61 10.74
C LEU A 69 22.68 3.66 11.09
N ASN A 70 23.65 3.84 10.18
CA ASN A 70 25.07 3.66 10.56
C ASN A 70 26.10 4.65 10.01
N PHE A 71 25.73 5.91 9.77
CA PHE A 71 26.74 6.97 9.62
C PHE A 71 26.96 7.83 10.86
N SER A 72 26.04 7.86 11.83
CA SER A 72 26.21 8.73 13.02
C SER A 72 27.13 8.14 14.12
N PRO A 73 26.92 6.90 14.62
CA PRO A 73 27.68 6.44 15.78
C PRO A 73 29.14 6.07 15.45
N VAL A 74 29.45 5.72 14.19
CA VAL A 74 30.81 5.34 13.76
C VAL A 74 31.74 6.56 13.69
N ILE A 75 31.24 7.74 13.35
CA ILE A 75 32.06 8.97 13.27
C ILE A 75 32.51 9.40 14.68
N TYR A 76 31.68 9.19 15.70
CA TYR A 76 32.04 9.46 17.10
C TYR A 76 32.93 8.38 17.73
N GLN A 77 33.08 7.22 17.09
CA GLN A 77 34.02 6.18 17.52
C GLN A 77 35.40 6.31 16.86
N LEU A 78 35.54 7.17 15.85
CA LEU A 78 36.79 7.37 15.10
C LEU A 78 37.51 8.70 15.43
N ILE A 79 36.91 9.56 16.25
CA ILE A 79 37.52 10.75 16.88
C ILE A 79 37.73 10.44 18.36
#